data_AF-A0ABC8SJ62-F1
#
_entry.id   AF-A0ABC8SJ62-F1
#
_cell.length_a   1.000
_cell.length_b   1.000
_cell.length_c   1.000
_cell.angle_alpha   90.00
_cell.angle_beta   90.00
_cell.angle_gamma   90.00
#
_symmetry.space_group_name_H-M   'P 1'
#
loop_
_entity.id
_entity.type
_entity.pdbx_description
1 polymer ?
#
loop_
_entity_poly.entity_id
_entity_poly.type
_entity_poly.pdbx_seq_one_letter_code
_entity_poly.pdbx_strand_id
1 'polypeptide(L)'
;MQVVLGTLLASLVPVVGFNAVMTSEHFASFLVFIVIHVVALAYYIKGILSPKMFKVAVTLVLAVGLVVCSAVIAVLIAMVASSPTKGWSGRSLSLLDPTYASKYIPIIASVSEHQPPTWPSYFMDINVLAFLVPAGIIACFLPLSDASSFMVLYIVTSVYFSGVMVRLMLVLAPAACIMSGIALSEAFDVFTRSIKCQLPGVSQNSQIDVGDSTSGSVVTQDEVVKTDKTEDSLKERPSKKNKKKERERERENVEKASIKTPIQKRLLVLPLESSVIALLLLVLLGAFYVVHCVWAAAEAYSAPSIVLTSRSHDGLHVFDDFREAYAWLSHNTEVDDKVASWWDYGYQTTAMANRTVIVDNNTWNNTHIATVGTAMSSPEKAAWEIFQSLDVKYVLVVFGGVVGYPSDDINKFLWMVRIGGGVFPHIKEPDYLRDGQYRIDSQATPTMLNCLMYKLSYYRFVETDGKGFDRVRGTEIGKKHFKLTHFEEVFTTHHWMVRIFKLKPPKNRIRGKTKKSKSKASSTTSSKRSGKSPWQ
;
A
#
# COMPACT_ATOMS: atom_id res chain seq x y z
N MET A 1 12.67 6.63 -27.51
CA MET A 1 11.46 7.47 -27.31
C MET A 1 10.93 7.37 -25.88
N GLN A 2 10.21 6.29 -25.50
CA GLN A 2 9.51 6.21 -24.21
C GLN A 2 10.36 6.55 -22.97
N VAL A 3 11.58 5.99 -22.83
CA VAL A 3 12.46 6.29 -21.68
C VAL A 3 12.80 7.80 -21.61
N VAL A 4 13.29 8.38 -22.71
CA VAL A 4 13.70 9.80 -22.76
C VAL A 4 12.53 10.74 -22.45
N LEU A 5 11.37 10.52 -23.09
CA LEU A 5 10.19 11.36 -22.85
C LEU A 5 9.60 11.14 -21.45
N GLY A 6 9.59 9.89 -20.97
CA GLY A 6 9.10 9.52 -19.65
C GLY A 6 9.94 10.13 -18.52
N THR A 7 11.27 10.06 -18.62
CA THR A 7 12.19 10.70 -17.66
C THR A 7 12.03 12.23 -17.69
N LEU A 8 11.88 12.84 -18.87
CA LEU A 8 11.65 14.28 -18.98
C LEU A 8 10.34 14.69 -18.30
N LEU A 9 9.23 14.00 -18.60
CA LEU A 9 7.93 14.25 -17.97
C LEU A 9 7.95 14.00 -16.45
N ALA A 10 8.65 12.97 -15.98
CA ALA A 10 8.83 12.71 -14.55
C ALA A 10 9.60 13.83 -13.85
N SER A 11 10.65 14.38 -14.49
CA SER A 11 11.45 15.46 -13.91
C SER A 11 10.73 16.82 -13.81
N LEU A 12 9.63 17.00 -14.56
CA LEU A 12 8.76 18.18 -14.45
C LEU A 12 7.88 18.16 -13.18
N VAL A 13 7.70 17.00 -12.54
CA VAL A 13 6.90 16.88 -11.31
C VAL A 13 7.76 17.35 -10.12
N PRO A 14 7.40 18.43 -9.38
CA PRO A 14 8.30 19.04 -8.39
C PRO A 14 8.76 18.11 -7.25
N VAL A 15 7.93 17.14 -6.86
CA VAL A 15 8.24 16.14 -5.82
C VAL A 15 9.29 15.13 -6.31
N VAL A 16 9.34 14.87 -7.62
CA VAL A 16 10.30 13.96 -8.24
C VAL A 16 11.55 14.73 -8.65
N GLY A 17 11.41 15.81 -9.43
CA GLY A 17 12.51 16.65 -9.87
C GLY A 17 13.67 15.85 -10.45
N PHE A 18 14.89 16.13 -9.99
CA PHE A 18 16.10 15.41 -10.41
C PHE A 18 16.28 14.02 -9.79
N ASN A 19 15.41 13.59 -8.87
CA ASN A 19 15.45 12.21 -8.33
C ASN A 19 15.23 11.18 -9.46
N ALA A 20 14.46 11.53 -10.50
CA ALA A 20 14.26 10.72 -11.71
C ALA A 20 15.57 10.27 -12.41
N VAL A 21 16.68 10.97 -12.18
CA VAL A 21 18.00 10.67 -12.76
C VAL A 21 19.01 10.25 -11.68
N MET A 22 18.88 10.76 -10.46
CA MET A 22 19.86 10.54 -9.38
C MET A 22 19.61 9.29 -8.52
N THR A 23 18.38 8.75 -8.45
CA THR A 23 18.10 7.57 -7.63
C THR A 23 18.41 6.27 -8.37
N SER A 24 18.91 5.26 -7.63
CA SER A 24 19.26 3.95 -8.19
C SER A 24 18.03 3.17 -8.69
N GLU A 25 16.83 3.54 -8.24
CA GLU A 25 15.56 2.94 -8.65
C GLU A 25 15.32 3.07 -10.16
N HIS A 26 15.75 4.16 -10.79
CA HIS A 26 15.56 4.39 -12.23
C HIS A 26 16.70 3.82 -13.09
N PHE A 27 17.84 3.42 -12.51
CA PHE A 27 19.03 2.96 -13.25
C PHE A 27 18.77 1.74 -14.13
N ALA A 28 17.85 0.85 -13.75
CA ALA A 28 17.45 -0.29 -14.59
C ALA A 28 16.90 0.17 -15.96
N SER A 29 16.14 1.26 -16.01
CA SER A 29 15.59 1.79 -17.26
C SER A 29 16.67 2.38 -18.17
N PHE A 30 17.65 3.10 -17.61
CA PHE A 30 18.79 3.64 -18.35
C PHE A 30 19.74 2.53 -18.85
N LEU A 31 19.96 1.48 -18.05
CA LEU A 31 20.76 0.32 -18.45
C LEU A 31 20.13 -0.40 -19.65
N VAL A 32 18.83 -0.70 -19.59
CA VAL A 32 18.10 -1.33 -20.71
C VAL A 32 18.10 -0.41 -21.93
N PHE A 33 17.96 0.90 -21.76
CA PHE A 33 18.05 1.88 -22.84
C PHE A 33 19.42 1.84 -23.54
N ILE A 34 20.53 1.80 -22.79
CA ILE A 34 21.89 1.67 -23.35
C ILE A 34 22.04 0.34 -24.11
N VAL A 35 21.62 -0.78 -23.51
CA VAL A 35 21.69 -2.12 -24.15
C VAL A 35 20.93 -2.15 -25.47
N ILE A 36 19.72 -1.56 -25.54
CA ILE A 36 18.93 -1.47 -26.77
C ILE A 36 19.68 -0.66 -27.86
N HIS A 37 20.37 0.42 -27.52
CA HIS A 37 21.14 1.19 -28.50
C HIS A 37 22.35 0.42 -29.03
N VAL A 38 23.07 -0.30 -28.16
CA VAL A 38 24.18 -1.18 -28.57
C VAL A 38 23.70 -2.30 -29.50
N VAL A 39 22.57 -2.93 -29.18
CA VAL A 39 21.96 -3.98 -30.00
C VAL A 39 21.47 -3.44 -31.34
N ALA A 40 20.80 -2.28 -31.35
CA ALA A 40 20.35 -1.62 -32.58
C ALA A 40 21.52 -1.24 -33.50
N LEU A 41 22.62 -0.73 -32.94
CA LEU A 41 23.85 -0.45 -33.69
C LEU A 41 24.46 -1.72 -34.29
N ALA A 42 24.50 -2.82 -33.54
CA ALA A 42 24.97 -4.12 -34.05
C ALA A 42 24.11 -4.66 -35.21
N TYR A 43 22.78 -4.49 -35.14
CA TYR A 43 21.87 -4.82 -36.25
C TYR A 43 22.02 -3.88 -37.46
N TYR A 44 22.28 -2.59 -37.25
CA TYR A 44 22.55 -1.64 -38.34
C TYR A 44 23.83 -2.02 -39.10
N ILE A 45 24.92 -2.33 -38.38
CA ILE A 45 26.19 -2.80 -38.96
C ILE A 45 26.00 -4.14 -39.72
N LYS A 46 25.07 -5.00 -39.28
CA LYS A 46 24.67 -6.22 -40.00
C LYS A 46 24.05 -5.95 -41.36
N GLY A 47 23.33 -4.85 -41.53
CA GLY A 47 22.72 -4.48 -42.80
C GLY A 47 23.73 -4.01 -43.86
N ILE A 48 24.93 -3.57 -43.44
CA ILE A 48 25.90 -2.89 -44.31
C ILE A 48 27.10 -3.79 -44.67
N LEU A 49 27.51 -4.72 -43.80
CA LEU A 49 28.72 -5.53 -44.00
C LEU A 49 28.48 -6.94 -44.57
N SER A 50 29.33 -7.33 -45.52
CA SER A 50 29.46 -8.70 -46.04
C SER A 50 29.73 -9.73 -44.90
N PRO A 51 29.15 -10.94 -44.93
CA PRO A 51 29.12 -11.88 -43.79
C PRO A 51 30.48 -12.27 -43.19
N LYS A 52 31.58 -12.21 -43.97
CA LYS A 52 32.94 -12.46 -43.44
C LYS A 52 33.47 -11.27 -42.63
N MET A 53 33.32 -10.05 -43.15
CA MET A 53 33.67 -8.81 -42.44
C MET A 53 32.72 -8.57 -41.26
N PHE A 54 31.45 -8.94 -41.40
CA PHE A 54 30.45 -8.84 -40.34
C PHE A 54 30.85 -9.65 -39.09
N LYS A 55 31.37 -10.88 -39.22
CA LYS A 55 31.85 -11.64 -38.05
C LYS A 55 32.96 -10.88 -37.30
N VAL A 56 33.97 -10.36 -38.02
CA VAL A 56 35.08 -9.62 -37.40
C VAL A 56 34.60 -8.31 -36.78
N ALA A 57 33.78 -7.54 -37.50
CA ALA A 57 33.22 -6.28 -37.02
C ALA A 57 32.28 -6.48 -35.82
N VAL A 58 31.48 -7.54 -35.78
CA VAL A 58 30.63 -7.89 -34.64
C VAL A 58 31.47 -8.35 -33.45
N THR A 59 32.48 -9.19 -33.64
CA THR A 59 33.37 -9.56 -32.53
C THR A 59 34.08 -8.32 -31.97
N LEU A 60 34.49 -7.36 -32.82
CA LEU A 60 35.14 -6.13 -32.37
C LEU A 60 34.16 -5.14 -31.71
N VAL A 61 32.97 -4.93 -32.27
CA VAL A 61 31.92 -4.06 -31.69
C VAL A 61 31.30 -4.66 -30.44
N LEU A 62 31.14 -5.99 -30.35
CA LEU A 62 30.75 -6.67 -29.12
C LEU A 62 31.88 -6.64 -28.09
N ALA A 63 33.15 -6.83 -28.46
CA ALA A 63 34.25 -6.75 -27.49
C ALA A 63 34.39 -5.33 -26.93
N VAL A 64 34.45 -4.30 -27.80
CA VAL A 64 34.51 -2.90 -27.38
C VAL A 64 33.23 -2.49 -26.66
N GLY A 65 32.06 -2.90 -27.14
CA GLY A 65 30.78 -2.64 -26.48
C GLY A 65 30.64 -3.33 -25.12
N LEU A 66 31.18 -4.54 -24.95
CA LEU A 66 31.23 -5.24 -23.66
C LEU A 66 32.20 -4.56 -22.69
N VAL A 67 33.34 -4.06 -23.19
CA VAL A 67 34.31 -3.28 -22.38
C VAL A 67 33.73 -1.91 -21.98
N VAL A 68 33.02 -1.23 -22.86
CA VAL A 68 32.35 0.04 -22.52
C VAL A 68 31.18 -0.21 -21.57
N CYS A 69 30.35 -1.23 -21.80
CA CYS A 69 29.29 -1.61 -20.86
C CYS A 69 29.86 -2.04 -19.51
N SER A 70 30.94 -2.84 -19.45
CA SER A 70 31.54 -3.26 -18.19
C SER A 70 32.20 -2.09 -17.45
N ALA A 71 32.82 -1.14 -18.16
CA ALA A 71 33.32 0.11 -17.58
C ALA A 71 32.17 0.99 -17.04
N VAL A 72 31.09 1.19 -17.78
CA VAL A 72 29.92 1.96 -17.34
C VAL A 72 29.24 1.29 -16.15
N ILE A 73 29.08 -0.05 -16.18
CA ILE A 73 28.54 -0.83 -15.06
C ILE A 73 29.47 -0.73 -13.84
N ALA A 74 30.80 -0.81 -14.02
CA ALA A 74 31.76 -0.65 -12.93
C ALA A 74 31.71 0.76 -12.31
N VAL A 75 31.55 1.81 -13.12
CA VAL A 75 31.35 3.19 -12.64
C VAL A 75 30.02 3.34 -11.91
N LEU A 76 28.93 2.74 -12.42
CA LEU A 76 27.63 2.71 -11.73
C LEU A 76 27.72 1.99 -10.39
N ILE A 77 28.37 0.82 -10.35
CA ILE A 77 28.58 0.02 -9.14
C ILE A 77 29.46 0.78 -8.14
N ALA A 78 30.52 1.46 -8.58
CA ALA A 78 31.37 2.28 -7.71
C ALA A 78 30.59 3.46 -7.11
N MET A 79 29.80 4.17 -7.92
CA MET A 79 28.93 5.25 -7.46
C MET A 79 27.90 4.75 -6.44
N VAL A 80 27.22 3.63 -6.73
CA VAL A 80 26.27 2.97 -5.83
C VAL A 80 26.94 2.51 -4.53
N ALA A 81 28.10 1.87 -4.60
CA ALA A 81 28.83 1.35 -3.44
C ALA A 81 29.40 2.47 -2.55
N SER A 82 29.67 3.66 -3.09
CA SER A 82 30.12 4.83 -2.34
C SER A 82 29.02 5.51 -1.51
N SER A 83 27.74 5.19 -1.76
CA SER A 83 26.60 5.77 -1.03
C SER A 83 26.22 4.91 0.20
N PRO A 84 26.07 5.50 1.42
CA PRO A 84 25.72 4.77 2.63
C PRO A 84 24.41 3.95 2.56
N THR A 85 23.48 4.33 1.68
CA THR A 85 22.19 3.63 1.46
C THR A 85 22.16 2.82 0.16
N LYS A 86 23.31 2.65 -0.52
CA LYS A 86 23.40 2.14 -1.91
C LYS A 86 22.55 2.94 -2.92
N GLY A 87 22.21 4.20 -2.61
CA GLY A 87 21.36 5.05 -3.45
C GLY A 87 19.85 4.75 -3.39
N TRP A 88 19.41 3.73 -2.64
CA TRP A 88 17.99 3.37 -2.48
C TRP A 88 17.35 4.15 -1.33
N SER A 89 16.03 4.39 -1.44
CA SER A 89 15.21 4.86 -0.32
C SER A 89 15.06 3.79 0.76
N GLY A 90 14.89 4.20 2.02
CA GLY A 90 14.62 3.26 3.12
C GLY A 90 13.33 2.45 2.92
N ARG A 91 12.30 3.07 2.31
CA ARG A 91 11.00 2.42 2.00
C ARG A 91 11.10 1.43 0.83
N SER A 92 11.93 1.71 -0.17
CA SER A 92 12.15 0.81 -1.31
C SER A 92 13.07 -0.35 -0.93
N LEU A 93 14.09 -0.09 -0.11
CA LEU A 93 15.00 -1.14 0.38
C LEU A 93 14.27 -2.17 1.23
N SER A 94 13.27 -1.76 2.04
CA SER A 94 12.43 -2.69 2.81
C SER A 94 11.54 -3.60 1.96
N LEU A 95 11.34 -3.30 0.67
CA LEU A 95 10.63 -4.22 -0.25
C LEU A 95 11.54 -5.30 -0.82
N LEU A 96 12.87 -5.09 -0.79
CA LEU A 96 13.87 -6.06 -1.22
C LEU A 96 14.44 -6.88 -0.05
N ASP A 97 14.59 -6.23 1.11
CA ASP A 97 14.95 -6.84 2.40
C ASP A 97 13.87 -6.50 3.44
N PRO A 98 12.87 -7.39 3.67
CA PRO A 98 11.82 -7.14 4.66
C PRO A 98 12.34 -7.06 6.11
N THR A 99 13.56 -7.51 6.38
CA THR A 99 14.18 -7.43 7.72
C THR A 99 14.81 -6.07 8.02
N TYR A 100 15.05 -5.25 6.99
CA TYR A 100 15.70 -3.96 7.13
C TYR A 100 14.84 -2.96 7.93
N ALA A 101 13.54 -2.85 7.60
CA ALA A 101 12.64 -1.90 8.26
C ALA A 101 12.47 -2.19 9.77
N SER A 102 12.20 -3.44 10.13
CA SER A 102 11.98 -3.84 11.52
C SER A 102 13.20 -3.66 12.42
N LYS A 103 14.41 -3.78 11.86
CA LYS A 103 15.67 -3.63 12.60
C LYS A 103 16.18 -2.19 12.69
N TYR A 104 16.04 -1.39 11.62
CA TYR A 104 16.70 -0.07 11.52
C TYR A 104 15.76 1.12 11.47
N ILE A 105 14.49 0.94 11.07
CA ILE A 105 13.52 2.05 10.93
C ILE A 105 12.15 1.65 11.54
N PRO A 106 12.00 1.69 12.88
CA PRO A 106 10.78 1.25 13.56
C PRO A 106 9.50 1.96 13.09
N ILE A 107 9.60 3.19 12.58
CA ILE A 107 8.47 3.94 12.02
C ILE A 107 7.84 3.19 10.83
N ILE A 108 8.66 2.69 9.89
CA ILE A 108 8.16 1.94 8.73
C ILE A 108 7.51 0.63 9.18
N ALA A 109 8.14 -0.09 10.12
CA ALA A 109 7.61 -1.35 10.65
C ALA A 109 6.33 -1.17 11.51
N SER A 110 6.07 0.05 12.02
CA SER A 110 4.91 0.31 12.87
C SER A 110 3.58 0.40 12.12
N VAL A 111 3.59 0.65 10.81
CA VAL A 111 2.38 0.72 10.00
C VAL A 111 1.88 -0.71 9.70
N SER A 112 0.62 -0.99 10.00
CA SER A 112 0.00 -2.30 9.72
C SER A 112 0.04 -2.68 8.23
N GLU A 113 -0.10 -1.71 7.34
CA GLU A 113 -0.04 -1.89 5.89
C GLU A 113 1.33 -2.40 5.37
N HIS A 114 2.41 -2.17 6.13
CA HIS A 114 3.77 -2.60 5.80
C HIS A 114 4.06 -4.05 6.23
N GLN A 115 3.13 -4.72 6.92
CA GLN A 115 3.28 -6.12 7.32
C GLN A 115 3.10 -7.08 6.14
N PRO A 116 3.68 -8.30 6.19
CA PRO A 116 3.44 -9.33 5.18
C PRO A 116 2.02 -9.92 5.33
N PRO A 117 1.28 -10.14 4.22
CA PRO A 117 -0.04 -10.74 4.27
C PRO A 117 0.03 -12.24 4.57
N THR A 118 -1.06 -12.75 5.16
CA THR A 118 -1.24 -14.19 5.39
C THR A 118 -2.09 -14.81 4.27
N TRP A 119 -2.04 -16.14 4.10
CA TRP A 119 -2.81 -16.82 3.06
C TRP A 119 -4.34 -16.55 3.12
N PRO A 120 -5.00 -16.36 4.29
CA PRO A 120 -6.42 -16.01 4.34
C PRO A 120 -6.70 -14.63 3.75
N SER A 121 -5.75 -13.68 3.82
CA SER A 121 -5.90 -12.36 3.19
C SER A 121 -5.98 -12.49 1.67
N TYR A 122 -5.09 -13.28 1.04
CA TYR A 122 -5.20 -13.60 -0.38
C TYR A 122 -6.55 -14.24 -0.74
N PHE A 123 -7.00 -15.21 0.06
CA PHE A 123 -8.29 -15.86 -0.21
C PHE A 123 -9.48 -14.91 -0.03
N MET A 124 -9.43 -14.00 0.94
CA MET A 124 -10.45 -12.98 1.14
C MET A 124 -10.51 -11.98 -0.02
N ASP A 125 -9.35 -11.57 -0.55
CA ASP A 125 -9.25 -10.51 -1.56
C ASP A 125 -9.52 -11.00 -2.99
N ILE A 126 -8.97 -12.16 -3.37
CA ILE A 126 -9.07 -12.68 -4.74
C ILE A 126 -9.84 -14.00 -4.87
N ASN A 127 -10.16 -14.69 -3.76
CA ASN A 127 -11.00 -15.91 -3.70
C ASN A 127 -10.76 -16.88 -4.88
N VAL A 128 -11.73 -17.00 -5.79
CA VAL A 128 -11.70 -17.92 -6.95
C VAL A 128 -10.50 -17.66 -7.88
N LEU A 129 -10.09 -16.39 -8.05
CA LEU A 129 -8.99 -16.03 -8.95
C LEU A 129 -7.67 -16.63 -8.48
N ALA A 130 -7.48 -16.87 -7.18
CA ALA A 130 -6.26 -17.51 -6.65
C ALA A 130 -5.99 -18.88 -7.30
N PHE A 131 -7.04 -19.63 -7.64
CA PHE A 131 -6.93 -20.93 -8.32
C PHE A 131 -6.84 -20.81 -9.86
N LEU A 132 -7.36 -19.72 -10.43
CA LEU A 132 -7.35 -19.47 -11.89
C LEU A 132 -6.04 -18.82 -12.37
N VAL A 133 -5.34 -18.06 -11.53
CA VAL A 133 -4.06 -17.40 -11.88
C VAL A 133 -3.01 -18.41 -12.39
N PRO A 134 -2.74 -19.56 -11.73
CA PRO A 134 -1.81 -20.56 -12.25
C PRO A 134 -2.21 -21.11 -13.63
N ALA A 135 -3.51 -21.35 -13.87
CA ALA A 135 -4.00 -21.80 -15.17
C ALA A 135 -3.80 -20.73 -16.25
N GLY A 136 -4.00 -19.46 -15.92
CA GLY A 136 -3.73 -18.33 -16.82
C GLY A 136 -2.25 -18.17 -17.16
N ILE A 137 -1.35 -18.38 -16.19
CA ILE A 137 0.10 -18.40 -16.40
C ILE A 137 0.47 -19.49 -17.41
N ILE A 138 -0.07 -20.72 -17.23
CA ILE A 138 0.15 -21.82 -18.17
C ILE A 138 -0.36 -21.46 -19.58
N ALA A 139 -1.59 -20.92 -19.69
CA ALA A 139 -2.14 -20.50 -20.99
C ALA A 139 -1.23 -19.47 -21.71
N CYS A 140 -0.64 -18.52 -20.96
CA CYS A 140 0.28 -17.52 -21.53
C CYS A 140 1.60 -18.08 -22.08
N PHE A 141 1.99 -19.30 -21.69
CA PHE A 141 3.13 -20.01 -22.29
C PHE A 141 2.75 -20.78 -23.57
N LEU A 142 1.45 -20.98 -23.86
CA LEU A 142 0.94 -21.70 -25.03
C LEU A 142 0.04 -20.79 -25.91
N PRO A 143 0.57 -19.80 -26.67
CA PRO A 143 1.96 -19.62 -27.07
C PRO A 143 2.65 -18.39 -26.46
N LEU A 144 3.98 -18.45 -26.38
CA LEU A 144 4.82 -17.30 -26.07
C LEU A 144 4.75 -16.23 -27.16
N SER A 145 4.27 -15.05 -26.77
CA SER A 145 4.23 -13.81 -27.55
C SER A 145 4.89 -12.69 -26.75
N ASP A 146 5.30 -11.61 -27.39
CA ASP A 146 5.92 -10.46 -26.70
C ASP A 146 5.00 -9.93 -25.58
N ALA A 147 3.69 -9.83 -25.86
CA ALA A 147 2.68 -9.40 -24.89
C ALA A 147 2.48 -10.41 -23.74
N SER A 148 2.43 -11.72 -24.01
CA SER A 148 2.28 -12.72 -22.94
C SER A 148 3.55 -12.83 -22.09
N SER A 149 4.74 -12.60 -22.66
CA SER A 149 6.00 -12.53 -21.91
C SER A 149 6.01 -11.38 -20.90
N PHE A 150 5.48 -10.21 -21.27
CA PHE A 150 5.31 -9.08 -20.36
C PHE A 150 4.32 -9.41 -19.23
N MET A 151 3.18 -10.04 -19.53
CA MET A 151 2.20 -10.40 -18.51
C MET A 151 2.71 -11.45 -17.52
N VAL A 152 3.49 -12.44 -17.99
CA VAL A 152 4.17 -13.41 -17.10
C VAL A 152 5.19 -12.71 -16.19
N LEU A 153 5.99 -11.77 -16.70
CA LEU A 153 6.91 -11.00 -15.87
C LEU A 153 6.16 -10.11 -14.85
N TYR A 154 5.06 -9.48 -15.27
CA TYR A 154 4.22 -8.64 -14.42
C TYR A 154 3.59 -9.44 -13.27
N ILE A 155 2.92 -10.58 -13.55
CA ILE A 155 2.29 -11.38 -12.48
C ILE A 155 3.33 -11.96 -11.50
N VAL A 156 4.47 -12.48 -11.98
CA VAL A 156 5.53 -13.03 -11.11
C VAL A 156 6.10 -11.94 -10.20
N THR A 157 6.36 -10.76 -10.74
CA THR A 157 6.88 -9.62 -9.97
C THR A 157 5.85 -9.11 -8.95
N SER A 158 4.57 -9.01 -9.34
CA SER A 158 3.50 -8.55 -8.45
C SER A 158 3.22 -9.54 -7.31
N VAL A 159 3.24 -10.85 -7.56
CA VAL A 159 3.08 -11.89 -6.52
C VAL A 159 4.21 -11.84 -5.48
N TYR A 160 5.45 -11.58 -5.90
CA TYR A 160 6.56 -11.38 -4.97
C TYR A 160 6.32 -10.16 -4.07
N PHE A 161 6.01 -9.01 -4.67
CA PHE A 161 5.83 -7.77 -3.90
C PHE A 161 4.59 -7.77 -3.00
N SER A 162 3.47 -8.37 -3.43
CA SER A 162 2.32 -8.59 -2.55
C SER A 162 2.69 -9.55 -1.40
N GLY A 163 3.58 -10.53 -1.62
CA GLY A 163 4.07 -11.43 -0.58
C GLY A 163 4.86 -10.72 0.52
N VAL A 164 5.52 -9.61 0.20
CA VAL A 164 6.30 -8.80 1.15
C VAL A 164 5.44 -7.84 1.95
N MET A 165 4.40 -7.25 1.34
CA MET A 165 3.65 -6.13 1.93
C MET A 165 2.16 -6.15 1.54
N VAL A 166 1.26 -6.16 2.54
CA VAL A 166 -0.21 -6.25 2.34
C VAL A 166 -0.72 -5.23 1.33
N ARG A 167 -0.29 -3.97 1.43
CA ARG A 167 -0.74 -2.89 0.52
C ARG A 167 -0.46 -3.16 -0.97
N LEU A 168 0.57 -3.95 -1.28
CA LEU A 168 0.95 -4.27 -2.67
C LEU A 168 0.06 -5.36 -3.29
N MET A 169 -0.86 -5.95 -2.53
CA MET A 169 -2.01 -6.72 -3.06
C MET A 169 -2.80 -5.91 -4.11
N LEU A 170 -2.89 -4.58 -3.95
CA LEU A 170 -3.55 -3.69 -4.91
C LEU A 170 -2.89 -3.73 -6.30
N VAL A 171 -1.58 -4.00 -6.37
CA VAL A 171 -0.83 -4.14 -7.63
C VAL A 171 -0.98 -5.55 -8.20
N LEU A 172 -1.13 -6.57 -7.34
CA LEU A 172 -1.45 -7.93 -7.76
C LEU A 172 -2.84 -8.02 -8.40
N ALA A 173 -3.85 -7.35 -7.85
CA ALA A 173 -5.25 -7.52 -8.27
C ALA A 173 -5.48 -7.34 -9.79
N PRO A 174 -5.01 -6.26 -10.47
CA PRO A 174 -5.14 -6.14 -11.93
C PRO A 174 -4.45 -7.27 -12.70
N ALA A 175 -3.26 -7.70 -12.25
CA ALA A 175 -2.55 -8.81 -12.87
C ALA A 175 -3.35 -10.13 -12.72
N ALA A 176 -3.82 -10.43 -11.52
CA ALA A 176 -4.62 -11.61 -11.21
C ALA A 176 -5.92 -11.67 -12.03
N CYS A 177 -6.61 -10.53 -12.18
CA CYS A 177 -7.82 -10.42 -13.01
C CYS A 177 -7.54 -10.72 -14.49
N ILE A 178 -6.43 -10.21 -15.06
CA ILE A 178 -6.06 -10.49 -16.46
C ILE A 178 -5.74 -11.98 -16.65
N MET A 179 -4.89 -12.55 -15.79
CA MET A 179 -4.49 -13.96 -15.92
C MET A 179 -5.69 -14.90 -15.74
N SER A 180 -6.56 -14.64 -14.75
CA SER A 180 -7.77 -15.43 -14.54
C SER A 180 -8.78 -15.24 -15.67
N GLY A 181 -8.89 -14.04 -16.24
CA GLY A 181 -9.73 -13.76 -17.40
C GLY A 181 -9.30 -14.54 -18.65
N ILE A 182 -7.99 -14.65 -18.91
CA ILE A 182 -7.44 -15.49 -19.98
C ILE A 182 -7.79 -16.97 -19.73
N ALA A 183 -7.57 -17.47 -18.51
CA ALA A 183 -7.90 -18.85 -18.16
C ALA A 183 -9.38 -19.19 -18.36
N LEU A 184 -10.28 -18.30 -17.92
CA LEU A 184 -11.72 -18.44 -18.11
C LEU A 184 -12.10 -18.36 -19.58
N SER A 185 -11.54 -17.42 -20.34
CA SER A 185 -11.83 -17.24 -21.77
C SER A 185 -11.46 -18.48 -22.60
N GLU A 186 -10.29 -19.07 -22.37
CA GLU A 186 -9.88 -20.31 -23.04
C GLU A 186 -10.79 -21.49 -22.65
N ALA A 187 -11.17 -21.60 -21.36
CA ALA A 187 -12.12 -22.62 -20.91
C ALA A 187 -13.51 -22.47 -21.58
N PHE A 188 -14.05 -21.25 -21.63
CA PHE A 188 -15.31 -20.95 -22.33
C PHE A 188 -15.23 -21.29 -23.82
N ASP A 189 -14.18 -20.86 -24.53
CA ASP A 189 -14.00 -21.13 -25.97
C ASP A 189 -13.88 -22.64 -26.26
N VAL A 190 -13.19 -23.40 -25.40
CA VAL A 190 -13.15 -24.88 -25.46
C VAL A 190 -14.54 -25.48 -25.30
N PHE A 191 -15.28 -25.14 -24.23
CA PHE A 191 -16.59 -25.75 -23.96
C PHE A 191 -17.62 -25.38 -25.04
N THR A 192 -17.69 -24.12 -25.45
CA THR A 192 -18.60 -23.66 -26.51
C THR A 192 -18.27 -24.28 -27.87
N ARG A 193 -17.00 -24.44 -28.22
CA ARG A 193 -16.61 -25.18 -29.44
C ARG A 193 -16.98 -26.64 -29.39
N SER A 194 -16.79 -27.30 -28.24
CA SER A 194 -17.14 -28.72 -28.08
C SER A 194 -18.64 -28.94 -28.29
N ILE A 195 -19.48 -28.10 -27.69
CA ILE A 195 -20.94 -28.09 -27.88
C ILE A 195 -21.28 -27.85 -29.36
N LYS A 196 -20.69 -26.83 -30.00
CA LYS A 196 -20.94 -26.52 -31.42
C LYS A 196 -20.53 -27.65 -32.38
N CYS A 197 -19.45 -28.36 -32.09
CA CYS A 197 -19.00 -29.50 -32.90
C CYS A 197 -19.85 -30.77 -32.70
N GLN A 198 -20.46 -30.97 -31.52
CA GLN A 198 -21.33 -32.11 -31.23
C GLN A 198 -22.83 -31.85 -31.44
N LEU A 199 -23.21 -30.70 -32.03
CA LEU A 199 -24.61 -30.37 -32.35
C LEU A 199 -24.83 -30.10 -33.85
N PRO A 200 -24.81 -31.13 -34.73
CA PRO A 200 -24.86 -30.96 -36.19
C PRO A 200 -26.24 -30.53 -36.76
N GLY A 201 -27.22 -30.20 -35.91
CA GLY A 201 -28.63 -30.04 -36.31
C GLY A 201 -29.16 -28.61 -36.50
N VAL A 202 -28.40 -27.56 -36.14
CA VAL A 202 -28.94 -26.18 -36.04
C VAL A 202 -28.28 -25.18 -37.01
N SER A 203 -27.43 -25.63 -37.93
CA SER A 203 -26.77 -24.74 -38.92
C SER A 203 -26.96 -25.18 -40.38
N GLN A 204 -28.00 -25.95 -40.69
CA GLN A 204 -28.33 -26.38 -42.06
C GLN A 204 -29.72 -25.95 -42.57
N ASN A 205 -30.47 -25.14 -41.79
CA ASN A 205 -31.80 -24.61 -42.15
C ASN A 205 -31.80 -23.08 -42.34
N SER A 206 -30.75 -22.53 -42.97
CA SER A 206 -30.65 -21.07 -43.26
C SER A 206 -30.16 -20.75 -44.67
N GLN A 207 -30.25 -21.71 -45.59
CA GLN A 207 -30.12 -21.47 -47.03
C GLN A 207 -31.09 -22.38 -47.79
N ILE A 208 -32.19 -21.78 -48.24
CA ILE A 208 -33.02 -22.03 -49.44
C ILE A 208 -34.43 -21.51 -49.11
N ASP A 209 -34.70 -20.29 -49.57
CA ASP A 209 -35.97 -19.81 -50.16
C ASP A 209 -36.00 -18.27 -50.12
N VAL A 210 -35.38 -17.65 -51.13
CA VAL A 210 -35.78 -16.33 -51.60
C VAL A 210 -36.49 -16.57 -52.93
N GLY A 211 -37.79 -16.82 -52.84
CA GLY A 211 -38.65 -16.98 -54.00
C GLY A 211 -38.93 -15.64 -54.67
N ASP A 212 -39.07 -15.68 -56.00
CA ASP A 212 -39.61 -14.58 -56.79
C ASP A 212 -40.98 -14.14 -56.26
N SER A 213 -41.14 -12.86 -55.96
CA SER A 213 -42.46 -12.20 -55.91
C SER A 213 -42.34 -10.69 -56.04
N THR A 214 -42.53 -10.24 -57.28
CA THR A 214 -42.85 -8.85 -57.65
C THR A 214 -43.77 -8.15 -56.65
N SER A 215 -43.26 -7.12 -56.00
CA SER A 215 -44.09 -6.10 -55.33
C SER A 215 -44.28 -4.93 -56.28
N GLY A 216 -45.41 -4.92 -56.99
CA GLY A 216 -45.79 -3.79 -57.83
C GLY A 216 -46.20 -2.59 -56.98
N SER A 217 -45.48 -1.49 -57.10
CA SER A 217 -46.00 -0.15 -56.79
C SER A 217 -45.54 0.84 -57.85
N VAL A 218 -46.46 1.12 -58.77
CA VAL A 218 -46.36 2.18 -59.78
C VAL A 218 -46.62 3.52 -59.09
N VAL A 219 -45.73 4.51 -59.26
CA VAL A 219 -46.05 5.89 -59.69
C VAL A 219 -44.79 6.51 -60.34
N THR A 220 -45.04 7.18 -61.45
CA THR A 220 -44.23 8.08 -62.30
C THR A 220 -43.40 9.16 -61.53
N GLN A 221 -42.42 9.88 -62.10
CA GLN A 221 -42.08 10.16 -63.51
C GLN A 221 -40.64 10.73 -63.66
N ASP A 222 -40.14 10.76 -64.91
CA ASP A 222 -39.09 11.64 -65.47
C ASP A 222 -37.65 11.55 -64.89
N GLU A 223 -36.56 11.74 -65.64
CA GLU A 223 -36.42 12.32 -66.99
C GLU A 223 -35.37 11.57 -67.87
N VAL A 224 -35.40 11.81 -69.18
CA VAL A 224 -34.59 11.11 -70.22
C VAL A 224 -33.43 11.99 -70.72
N VAL A 225 -32.26 11.39 -71.03
CA VAL A 225 -31.40 11.61 -72.23
C VAL A 225 -30.13 10.73 -72.10
N LYS A 226 -29.90 9.70 -72.95
CA LYS A 226 -29.30 9.70 -74.32
C LYS A 226 -27.79 10.09 -74.33
N THR A 227 -26.85 9.46 -75.06
CA THR A 227 -26.88 8.36 -76.08
C THR A 227 -25.44 7.79 -76.28
N ASP A 228 -25.30 6.60 -76.92
CA ASP A 228 -24.18 6.22 -77.85
C ASP A 228 -22.71 6.15 -77.29
N LYS A 229 -21.64 5.57 -77.90
CA LYS A 229 -21.30 4.61 -79.01
C LYS A 229 -19.76 4.33 -78.97
N THR A 230 -19.09 3.34 -79.62
CA THR A 230 -19.39 2.01 -80.21
C THR A 230 -18.06 1.19 -80.21
N GLU A 231 -18.10 -0.12 -80.55
CA GLU A 231 -17.03 -0.89 -81.26
C GLU A 231 -15.60 -1.04 -80.62
N ASP A 232 -14.74 -1.98 -81.07
CA ASP A 232 -14.93 -3.42 -81.32
C ASP A 232 -13.55 -4.14 -81.35
N SER A 233 -13.53 -5.45 -81.10
CA SER A 233 -12.61 -6.44 -81.69
C SER A 233 -11.08 -6.49 -81.37
N LEU A 234 -10.71 -7.59 -80.68
CA LEU A 234 -9.66 -8.57 -81.03
C LEU A 234 -8.14 -8.39 -80.69
N LYS A 235 -7.74 -9.15 -79.65
CA LYS A 235 -6.61 -10.12 -79.56
C LYS A 235 -5.14 -9.68 -79.73
N GLU A 236 -4.39 -9.76 -78.61
CA GLU A 236 -3.05 -10.36 -78.58
C GLU A 236 -2.86 -11.30 -77.35
N ARG A 237 -1.90 -12.23 -77.43
CA ARG A 237 -1.65 -13.28 -76.40
C ARG A 237 -0.66 -12.81 -75.32
N PRO A 238 -0.93 -12.97 -74.01
CA PRO A 238 0.06 -12.73 -72.96
C PRO A 238 1.07 -13.88 -72.82
N SER A 239 2.29 -13.52 -72.43
CA SER A 239 3.50 -14.34 -72.59
C SER A 239 3.79 -15.33 -71.44
N LYS A 240 4.55 -16.40 -71.75
CA LYS A 240 4.90 -17.52 -70.86
C LYS A 240 5.71 -17.15 -69.58
N LYS A 241 6.03 -15.88 -69.33
CA LYS A 241 6.91 -15.47 -68.22
C LYS A 241 6.16 -15.19 -66.91
N ASN A 242 4.92 -14.69 -66.94
CA ASN A 242 4.13 -14.43 -65.72
C ASN A 242 3.60 -15.72 -65.08
N LYS A 243 3.15 -16.70 -65.88
CA LYS A 243 2.59 -17.97 -65.41
C LYS A 243 3.54 -18.83 -64.55
N LYS A 244 4.85 -18.56 -64.56
CA LYS A 244 5.82 -19.24 -63.68
C LYS A 244 5.91 -18.57 -62.30
N LYS A 245 5.95 -17.23 -62.26
CA LYS A 245 6.05 -16.43 -61.03
C LYS A 245 4.76 -16.48 -60.20
N GLU A 246 3.62 -16.66 -60.86
CA GLU A 246 2.31 -16.87 -60.25
C GLU A 246 2.21 -18.27 -59.62
N ARG A 247 2.59 -19.32 -60.36
CA ARG A 247 2.65 -20.70 -59.84
C ARG A 247 3.66 -20.92 -58.71
N GLU A 248 4.76 -20.17 -58.69
CA GLU A 248 5.71 -20.19 -57.57
C GLU A 248 5.13 -19.54 -56.30
N ARG A 249 4.37 -18.44 -56.43
CA ARG A 249 3.62 -17.82 -55.31
C ARG A 249 2.46 -18.68 -54.84
N GLU A 250 1.73 -19.33 -55.74
CA GLU A 250 0.70 -20.31 -55.38
C GLU A 250 1.32 -21.48 -54.63
N ARG A 251 2.48 -22.00 -55.06
CA ARG A 251 3.18 -23.08 -54.34
C ARG A 251 3.70 -22.66 -52.97
N GLU A 252 4.33 -21.48 -52.83
CA GLU A 252 4.74 -20.98 -51.51
C GLU A 252 3.56 -20.75 -50.56
N ASN A 253 2.43 -20.23 -51.06
CA ASN A 253 1.23 -20.03 -50.26
C ASN A 253 0.56 -21.37 -49.91
N VAL A 254 0.57 -22.35 -50.83
CA VAL A 254 0.05 -23.70 -50.58
C VAL A 254 0.96 -24.46 -49.61
N GLU A 255 2.29 -24.35 -49.66
CA GLU A 255 3.18 -24.96 -48.66
C GLU A 255 3.05 -24.30 -47.28
N LYS A 256 2.99 -22.96 -47.22
CA LYS A 256 2.81 -22.23 -45.94
C LYS A 256 1.41 -22.43 -45.34
N ALA A 257 0.38 -22.67 -46.16
CA ALA A 257 -0.96 -23.06 -45.70
C ALA A 257 -1.05 -24.56 -45.35
N SER A 258 -0.37 -25.43 -46.10
CA SER A 258 -0.44 -26.89 -45.93
C SER A 258 0.47 -27.45 -44.84
N ILE A 259 1.43 -26.69 -44.31
CA ILE A 259 2.25 -27.10 -43.14
C ILE A 259 1.61 -26.67 -41.81
N LYS A 260 0.65 -25.72 -41.83
CA LYS A 260 -0.24 -25.43 -40.69
C LYS A 260 -1.53 -26.25 -40.77
N THR A 261 -1.40 -27.58 -40.91
CA THR A 261 -2.55 -28.49 -41.02
C THR A 261 -3.49 -28.42 -39.81
N PRO A 262 -4.82 -28.70 -39.97
CA PRO A 262 -5.84 -28.51 -38.93
C PRO A 262 -5.86 -29.62 -37.86
N ILE A 263 -4.71 -30.24 -37.60
CA ILE A 263 -4.59 -31.48 -36.81
C ILE A 263 -4.52 -31.18 -35.31
N GLN A 264 -3.86 -30.09 -34.90
CA GLN A 264 -3.69 -29.73 -33.49
C GLN A 264 -4.97 -29.17 -32.83
N LYS A 265 -5.94 -28.68 -33.62
CA LYS A 265 -7.24 -28.18 -33.14
C LYS A 265 -8.29 -29.29 -32.91
N ARG A 266 -7.96 -30.55 -33.15
CA ARG A 266 -8.91 -31.68 -33.11
C ARG A 266 -8.90 -32.50 -31.81
N LEU A 267 -8.06 -32.12 -30.84
CA LEU A 267 -7.69 -32.95 -29.69
C LEU A 267 -8.45 -32.68 -28.38
N LEU A 268 -9.37 -31.71 -28.34
CA LEU A 268 -10.11 -31.36 -27.11
C LEU A 268 -11.63 -31.22 -27.32
N VAL A 269 -12.22 -32.15 -28.06
CA VAL A 269 -13.68 -32.32 -28.10
C VAL A 269 -14.10 -33.18 -26.91
N LEU A 270 -14.47 -32.53 -25.82
CA LEU A 270 -15.10 -33.16 -24.66
C LEU A 270 -16.51 -33.66 -25.01
N PRO A 271 -17.00 -34.78 -24.43
CA PRO A 271 -18.36 -35.24 -24.68
C PRO A 271 -19.39 -34.16 -24.29
N LEU A 272 -20.47 -34.06 -25.08
CA LEU A 272 -21.49 -33.00 -24.99
C LEU A 272 -21.97 -32.76 -23.55
N GLU A 273 -22.36 -33.83 -22.84
CA GLU A 273 -22.83 -33.78 -21.45
C GLU A 273 -21.79 -33.14 -20.52
N SER A 274 -20.53 -33.59 -20.59
CA SER A 274 -19.45 -33.02 -19.78
C SER A 274 -19.16 -31.55 -20.10
N SER A 275 -19.33 -31.14 -21.37
CA SER A 275 -19.11 -29.76 -21.81
C SER A 275 -20.20 -28.83 -21.28
N VAL A 276 -21.46 -29.29 -21.29
CA VAL A 276 -22.61 -28.55 -20.73
C VAL A 276 -22.52 -28.46 -19.20
N ILE A 277 -22.18 -29.56 -18.52
CA ILE A 277 -21.98 -29.57 -17.06
C ILE A 277 -20.81 -28.66 -16.66
N ALA A 278 -19.68 -28.71 -17.36
CA ALA A 278 -18.53 -27.86 -17.08
C ALA A 278 -18.86 -26.36 -17.29
N LEU A 279 -19.60 -26.02 -18.35
CA LEU A 279 -20.07 -24.65 -18.60
C LEU A 279 -21.00 -24.16 -17.48
N LEU A 280 -21.93 -24.99 -17.02
CA LEU A 280 -22.84 -24.66 -15.91
C LEU A 280 -22.08 -24.46 -14.60
N LEU A 281 -21.11 -25.34 -14.29
CA LEU A 281 -20.23 -25.18 -13.13
C LEU A 281 -19.40 -23.89 -13.20
N LEU A 282 -18.92 -23.51 -14.38
CA LEU A 282 -18.16 -22.27 -14.58
C LEU A 282 -19.02 -21.02 -14.33
N VAL A 283 -20.29 -21.04 -14.75
CA VAL A 283 -21.27 -19.98 -14.47
C VAL A 283 -21.62 -19.91 -12.98
N LEU A 284 -21.83 -21.06 -12.32
CA LEU A 284 -22.04 -21.12 -10.86
C LEU A 284 -20.83 -20.58 -10.07
N LEU A 285 -19.61 -20.91 -10.51
CA LEU A 285 -18.38 -20.39 -9.91
C LEU A 285 -18.26 -18.87 -10.07
N GLY A 286 -18.64 -18.32 -11.23
CA GLY A 286 -18.74 -16.88 -11.45
C GLY A 286 -19.78 -16.20 -10.55
N ALA A 287 -20.96 -16.81 -10.39
CA ALA A 287 -21.99 -16.30 -9.47
C ALA A 287 -21.53 -16.32 -8.01
N PHE A 288 -20.87 -17.41 -7.57
CA PHE A 288 -20.26 -17.50 -6.23
C PHE A 288 -19.20 -16.41 -5.99
N TYR A 289 -18.34 -16.15 -6.99
CA TYR A 289 -17.36 -15.07 -6.91
C TYR A 289 -18.01 -13.69 -6.71
N VAL A 290 -19.08 -13.38 -7.46
CA VAL A 290 -19.83 -12.12 -7.29
C VAL A 290 -20.44 -12.00 -5.90
N VAL A 291 -21.07 -13.07 -5.39
CA VAL A 291 -21.64 -13.10 -4.03
C VAL A 291 -20.57 -12.85 -2.97
N HIS A 292 -19.40 -13.49 -3.10
CA HIS A 292 -18.26 -13.26 -2.21
C HIS A 292 -17.77 -11.81 -2.26
N CYS A 293 -17.58 -11.24 -3.46
CA CYS A 293 -17.12 -9.86 -3.60
C CYS A 293 -18.11 -8.85 -2.99
N VAL A 294 -19.42 -9.05 -3.17
CA VAL A 294 -20.45 -8.19 -2.56
C VAL A 294 -20.43 -8.31 -1.03
N TRP A 295 -20.33 -9.53 -0.49
CA TRP A 295 -20.24 -9.75 0.95
C TRP A 295 -18.97 -9.15 1.56
N ALA A 296 -17.81 -9.40 0.96
CA ALA A 296 -16.52 -8.87 1.40
C ALA A 296 -16.50 -7.33 1.36
N ALA A 297 -17.05 -6.73 0.31
CA ALA A 297 -17.18 -5.27 0.22
C ALA A 297 -18.07 -4.70 1.34
N ALA A 298 -19.24 -5.33 1.59
CA ALA A 298 -20.27 -4.81 2.49
C ALA A 298 -19.98 -5.00 3.98
N GLU A 299 -19.40 -6.14 4.40
CA GLU A 299 -19.18 -6.43 5.83
C GLU A 299 -17.71 -6.24 6.27
N ALA A 300 -16.72 -6.35 5.38
CA ALA A 300 -15.30 -6.18 5.75
C ALA A 300 -14.71 -4.82 5.36
N TYR A 301 -15.04 -4.31 4.17
CA TYR A 301 -14.38 -3.10 3.63
C TYR A 301 -15.15 -1.78 3.83
N SER A 302 -16.49 -1.78 3.84
CA SER A 302 -17.28 -0.57 4.09
C SER A 302 -17.48 -0.23 5.57
N ALA A 303 -16.37 -0.05 6.31
CA ALA A 303 -16.37 0.37 7.71
C ALA A 303 -15.72 1.76 7.88
N PRO A 304 -16.45 2.80 8.36
CA PRO A 304 -15.85 4.11 8.64
C PRO A 304 -14.92 4.05 9.87
N SER A 305 -13.79 4.76 9.79
CA SER A 305 -12.77 4.80 10.86
C SER A 305 -12.93 5.98 11.84
N ILE A 306 -13.78 6.96 11.50
CA ILE A 306 -14.06 8.17 12.31
C ILE A 306 -15.22 7.91 13.28
N VAL A 307 -16.30 7.31 12.75
CA VAL A 307 -17.50 6.94 13.49
C VAL A 307 -17.45 5.44 13.71
N LEU A 308 -17.28 4.98 14.95
CA LEU A 308 -17.21 3.55 15.23
C LEU A 308 -18.61 2.98 15.44
N THR A 309 -18.88 1.84 14.83
CA THR A 309 -20.15 1.12 15.01
C THR A 309 -19.92 -0.19 15.75
N SER A 310 -20.76 -0.49 16.74
CA SER A 310 -20.80 -1.78 17.42
C SER A 310 -22.21 -2.34 17.39
N ARG A 311 -22.35 -3.60 17.02
CA ARG A 311 -23.63 -4.34 17.07
C ARG A 311 -23.67 -5.07 18.42
N SER A 312 -24.46 -4.57 19.36
CA SER A 312 -24.82 -5.25 20.61
C SER A 312 -26.12 -6.05 20.43
N HIS A 313 -26.46 -6.88 21.42
CA HIS A 313 -27.78 -7.53 21.49
C HIS A 313 -28.93 -6.50 21.55
N ASP A 314 -28.67 -5.32 22.13
CA ASP A 314 -29.64 -4.22 22.25
C ASP A 314 -29.71 -3.33 20.99
N GLY A 315 -28.90 -3.60 19.96
CA GLY A 315 -28.93 -2.90 18.68
C GLY A 315 -27.59 -2.32 18.23
N LEU A 316 -27.65 -1.40 17.26
CA LEU A 316 -26.49 -0.71 16.71
C LEU A 316 -26.13 0.51 17.57
N HIS A 317 -25.01 0.44 18.29
CA HIS A 317 -24.42 1.58 18.98
C HIS A 317 -23.42 2.28 18.07
N VAL A 318 -23.53 3.62 18.01
CA VAL A 318 -22.68 4.49 17.19
C VAL A 318 -21.88 5.39 18.13
N PHE A 319 -20.56 5.26 18.11
CA PHE A 319 -19.62 6.07 18.88
C PHE A 319 -19.03 7.14 17.97
N ASP A 320 -19.32 8.41 18.27
CA ASP A 320 -18.85 9.57 17.50
C ASP A 320 -17.94 10.51 18.33
N ASP A 321 -17.31 9.93 19.35
CA ASP A 321 -16.40 10.59 20.28
C ASP A 321 -15.25 11.35 19.58
N PHE A 322 -14.76 10.85 18.43
CA PHE A 322 -13.72 11.55 17.67
C PHE A 322 -14.22 12.91 17.14
N ARG A 323 -15.43 12.96 16.54
CA ARG A 323 -15.99 14.22 16.05
C ARG A 323 -16.38 15.14 17.21
N GLU A 324 -16.86 14.59 18.32
CA GLU A 324 -17.12 15.33 19.57
C GLU A 324 -15.85 16.06 20.06
N ALA A 325 -14.73 15.33 20.21
CA ALA A 325 -13.46 15.89 20.67
C ALA A 325 -12.87 16.92 19.71
N TYR A 326 -12.87 16.65 18.41
CA TYR A 326 -12.36 17.61 17.42
C TYR A 326 -13.26 18.86 17.33
N ALA A 327 -14.58 18.71 17.48
CA ALA A 327 -15.51 19.85 17.52
C ALA A 327 -15.29 20.71 18.77
N TRP A 328 -15.13 20.11 19.96
CA TRP A 328 -14.76 20.85 21.17
C TRP A 328 -13.46 21.63 20.98
N LEU A 329 -12.43 20.96 20.46
CA LEU A 329 -11.12 21.58 20.22
C LEU A 329 -11.22 22.76 19.23
N SER A 330 -12.08 22.65 18.22
CA SER A 330 -12.34 23.71 17.23
C SER A 330 -13.08 24.94 17.80
N HIS A 331 -13.99 24.75 18.76
CA HIS A 331 -14.81 25.84 19.32
C HIS A 331 -14.29 26.43 20.64
N ASN A 332 -13.46 25.70 21.39
CA ASN A 332 -13.07 26.05 22.77
C ASN A 332 -11.57 26.36 22.97
N THR A 333 -10.79 26.49 21.89
CA THR A 333 -9.35 26.86 21.93
C THR A 333 -9.05 27.97 20.92
N GLU A 334 -7.91 28.67 21.06
CA GLU A 334 -7.49 29.68 20.08
C GLU A 334 -6.98 29.03 18.80
N VAL A 335 -7.07 29.73 17.65
CA VAL A 335 -6.65 29.17 16.34
C VAL A 335 -5.15 28.82 16.31
N ASP A 336 -4.33 29.64 16.97
CA ASP A 336 -2.87 29.45 17.09
C ASP A 336 -2.47 28.42 18.16
N ASP A 337 -3.43 27.81 18.88
CA ASP A 337 -3.13 26.83 19.91
C ASP A 337 -2.60 25.52 19.31
N LYS A 338 -1.37 25.15 19.71
CA LYS A 338 -0.70 23.94 19.25
C LYS A 338 -1.14 22.71 20.04
N VAL A 339 -1.47 21.67 19.29
CA VAL A 339 -1.98 20.39 19.78
C VAL A 339 -0.94 19.30 19.50
N ALA A 340 -0.55 18.56 20.54
CA ALA A 340 0.25 17.36 20.41
C ALA A 340 -0.64 16.11 20.49
N SER A 341 -0.52 15.24 19.50
CA SER A 341 -1.12 13.91 19.44
C SER A 341 -0.10 12.92 18.90
N TRP A 342 -0.43 11.63 18.84
CA TRP A 342 0.33 10.69 18.01
C TRP A 342 0.14 10.99 16.51
N TRP A 343 1.10 10.59 15.67
CA TRP A 343 1.18 11.03 14.27
C TRP A 343 0.01 10.54 13.40
N ASP A 344 -0.57 9.38 13.73
CA ASP A 344 -1.80 8.84 13.13
C ASP A 344 -2.92 9.89 13.01
N TYR A 345 -3.09 10.70 14.06
CA TYR A 345 -4.21 11.64 14.25
C TYR A 345 -3.94 13.04 13.69
N GLY A 346 -2.73 13.33 13.20
CA GLY A 346 -2.32 14.69 12.81
C GLY A 346 -3.19 15.28 11.69
N TYR A 347 -3.47 14.51 10.63
CA TYR A 347 -4.36 14.95 9.55
C TYR A 347 -5.81 15.12 10.01
N GLN A 348 -6.32 14.23 10.88
CA GLN A 348 -7.69 14.34 11.41
C GLN A 348 -7.85 15.60 12.26
N THR A 349 -6.89 15.85 13.16
CA THR A 349 -6.87 17.05 14.01
C THR A 349 -6.80 18.32 13.16
N THR A 350 -5.94 18.34 12.13
CA THR A 350 -5.84 19.50 11.22
C THR A 350 -7.13 19.72 10.44
N ALA A 351 -7.73 18.66 9.86
CA ALA A 351 -8.90 18.78 9.00
C ALA A 351 -10.22 19.01 9.75
N MET A 352 -10.40 18.44 10.94
CA MET A 352 -11.64 18.52 11.72
C MET A 352 -11.61 19.56 12.82
N ALA A 353 -10.51 19.66 13.57
CA ALA A 353 -10.39 20.65 14.63
C ALA A 353 -9.84 22.00 14.14
N ASN A 354 -9.27 22.06 12.93
CA ASN A 354 -8.63 23.26 12.38
C ASN A 354 -7.63 23.89 13.36
N ARG A 355 -6.66 23.09 13.83
CA ARG A 355 -5.60 23.52 14.77
C ARG A 355 -4.22 23.05 14.33
N THR A 356 -3.22 23.80 14.78
CA THR A 356 -1.81 23.50 14.50
C THR A 356 -1.36 22.23 15.21
N VAL A 357 -0.92 21.23 14.45
CA VAL A 357 -0.37 19.98 14.99
C VAL A 357 1.16 19.98 15.00
N ILE A 358 1.76 19.29 15.97
CA ILE A 358 3.21 19.12 16.06
C ILE A 358 3.74 18.02 15.13
N VAL A 359 3.01 16.91 15.00
CA VAL A 359 3.40 15.76 14.17
C VAL A 359 2.25 15.36 13.23
N ASP A 360 2.61 14.92 12.03
CA ASP A 360 1.68 14.55 10.97
C ASP A 360 1.91 13.13 10.46
N ASN A 361 0.95 12.65 9.67
CA ASN A 361 0.96 11.30 9.08
C ASN A 361 1.85 11.23 7.81
N ASN A 362 2.53 12.32 7.42
CA ASN A 362 3.50 12.29 6.32
C ASN A 362 4.82 11.63 6.76
N THR A 363 5.18 11.78 8.04
CA THR A 363 6.34 11.15 8.69
C THR A 363 7.71 11.49 8.07
N TRP A 364 7.85 12.71 7.54
CA TRP A 364 9.08 13.15 6.86
C TRP A 364 10.24 13.47 7.81
N ASN A 365 9.95 13.87 9.06
CA ASN A 365 10.95 14.21 10.09
C ASN A 365 10.87 13.25 11.29
N ASN A 366 11.64 12.17 11.22
CA ASN A 366 11.70 11.12 12.24
C ASN A 366 12.11 11.64 13.63
N THR A 367 13.02 12.62 13.70
CA THR A 367 13.49 13.20 14.97
C THR A 367 12.37 13.96 15.69
N HIS A 368 11.48 14.62 14.95
CA HIS A 368 10.33 15.31 15.53
C HIS A 368 9.31 14.33 16.13
N ILE A 369 9.02 13.24 15.41
CA ILE A 369 8.14 12.16 15.91
C ILE A 369 8.76 11.47 17.12
N ALA A 370 10.07 11.19 17.08
CA ALA A 370 10.79 10.63 18.23
C ALA A 370 10.73 11.57 19.45
N THR A 371 10.77 12.88 19.25
CA THR A 371 10.65 13.86 20.36
C THR A 371 9.27 13.78 21.02
N VAL A 372 8.18 13.66 20.24
CA VAL A 372 6.82 13.46 20.78
C VAL A 372 6.69 12.09 21.46
N GLY A 373 7.20 11.01 20.84
CA GLY A 373 7.22 9.67 21.44
C GLY A 373 7.99 9.62 22.76
N THR A 374 9.12 10.31 22.83
CA THR A 374 9.93 10.49 24.05
C THR A 374 9.18 11.29 25.11
N ALA A 375 8.43 12.35 24.74
CA ALA A 375 7.59 13.06 25.70
C ALA A 375 6.46 12.17 26.26
N MET A 376 5.75 11.43 25.40
CA MET A 376 4.65 10.54 25.81
C MET A 376 5.12 9.37 26.70
N SER A 377 6.33 8.85 26.48
CA SER A 377 6.90 7.74 27.25
C SER A 377 7.71 8.17 28.49
N SER A 378 8.12 9.45 28.56
CA SER A 378 8.85 10.00 29.71
C SER A 378 7.97 10.19 30.96
N PRO A 379 8.57 10.32 32.16
CA PRO A 379 7.87 10.81 33.34
C PRO A 379 7.34 12.23 33.15
N GLU A 380 6.17 12.50 33.72
CA GLU A 380 5.40 13.75 33.61
C GLU A 380 6.19 15.07 33.63
N LYS A 381 7.22 15.21 34.49
CA LYS A 381 8.04 16.44 34.55
C LYS A 381 8.88 16.64 33.28
N ALA A 382 9.58 15.59 32.83
CA ALA A 382 10.43 15.67 31.64
C ALA A 382 9.57 15.84 30.38
N ALA A 383 8.43 15.15 30.33
CA ALA A 383 7.45 15.32 29.27
C ALA A 383 6.90 16.75 29.18
N TRP A 384 6.59 17.38 30.33
CA TRP A 384 6.19 18.79 30.38
C TRP A 384 7.32 19.73 29.93
N GLU A 385 8.58 19.47 30.30
CA GLU A 385 9.73 20.26 29.81
C GLU A 385 9.88 20.19 28.28
N ILE A 386 9.67 19.00 27.68
CA ILE A 386 9.70 18.83 26.21
C ILE A 386 8.52 19.56 25.55
N PHE A 387 7.28 19.31 25.99
CA PHE A 387 6.11 19.96 25.39
C PHE A 387 6.10 21.48 25.58
N GLN A 388 6.63 22.00 26.68
CA GLN A 388 6.82 23.43 26.91
C GLN A 388 7.86 24.03 25.93
N SER A 389 8.91 23.30 25.58
CA SER A 389 9.91 23.74 24.58
C SER A 389 9.39 23.73 23.14
N LEU A 390 8.39 22.89 22.85
CA LEU A 390 7.67 22.83 21.58
C LEU A 390 6.45 23.80 21.54
N ASP A 391 6.23 24.58 22.59
CA ASP A 391 5.11 25.53 22.74
C ASP A 391 3.72 24.86 22.57
N VAL A 392 3.61 23.61 23.06
CA VAL A 392 2.35 22.85 23.05
C VAL A 392 1.44 23.33 24.18
N LYS A 393 0.17 23.60 23.87
CA LYS A 393 -0.84 23.98 24.86
C LYS A 393 -1.77 22.82 25.23
N TYR A 394 -2.09 21.96 24.26
CA TYR A 394 -3.01 20.84 24.44
C TYR A 394 -2.38 19.51 24.01
N VAL A 395 -2.67 18.44 24.75
CA VAL A 395 -2.27 17.07 24.45
C VAL A 395 -3.54 16.23 24.29
N LEU A 396 -3.69 15.59 23.14
CA LEU A 396 -4.80 14.69 22.82
C LEU A 396 -4.29 13.24 22.93
N VAL A 397 -5.06 12.41 23.65
CA VAL A 397 -4.79 10.98 23.86
C VAL A 397 -6.06 10.19 23.58
N VAL A 398 -5.92 9.08 22.84
CA VAL A 398 -7.00 8.12 22.57
C VAL A 398 -6.92 6.97 23.57
N PHE A 399 -8.02 6.68 24.27
CA PHE A 399 -8.10 5.67 25.32
C PHE A 399 -9.30 4.74 25.10
N GLY A 400 -9.06 3.47 24.83
CA GLY A 400 -10.11 2.52 24.48
C GLY A 400 -10.73 1.76 25.64
N GLY A 401 -10.22 1.93 26.87
CA GLY A 401 -10.45 1.00 27.98
C GLY A 401 -11.89 0.89 28.51
N VAL A 402 -12.75 1.91 28.29
CA VAL A 402 -14.18 1.85 28.64
C VAL A 402 -15.00 1.10 27.59
N VAL A 403 -14.79 1.42 26.31
CA VAL A 403 -15.59 0.85 25.20
C VAL A 403 -15.09 -0.54 24.78
N GLY A 404 -13.80 -0.82 25.00
CA GLY A 404 -13.13 -1.99 24.44
C GLY A 404 -12.51 -1.72 23.06
N TYR A 405 -12.15 -0.47 22.74
CA TYR A 405 -11.55 -0.11 21.45
C TYR A 405 -10.04 -0.46 21.40
N PRO A 406 -9.59 -1.41 20.55
CA PRO A 406 -8.22 -1.93 20.62
C PRO A 406 -7.16 -1.06 19.91
N SER A 407 -7.54 -0.04 19.13
CA SER A 407 -6.61 0.84 18.39
C SER A 407 -6.32 2.16 19.12
N ASP A 408 -6.19 2.08 20.44
CA ASP A 408 -5.89 3.20 21.32
C ASP A 408 -4.39 3.42 21.53
N ASP A 409 -4.01 4.54 22.14
CA ASP A 409 -2.59 4.92 22.29
C ASP A 409 -1.81 3.99 23.22
N ILE A 410 -2.49 3.29 24.14
CA ILE A 410 -1.87 2.35 25.08
C ILE A 410 -1.42 1.05 24.38
N ASN A 411 -2.12 0.60 23.33
CA ASN A 411 -1.62 -0.51 22.49
C ASN A 411 -0.51 -0.06 21.51
N LYS A 412 -0.56 1.20 21.05
CA LYS A 412 0.48 1.80 20.20
C LYS A 412 1.73 2.24 20.98
N PHE A 413 1.64 2.35 22.31
CA PHE A 413 2.67 2.92 23.19
C PHE A 413 4.07 2.32 22.99
N LEU A 414 4.17 1.00 22.76
CA LEU A 414 5.46 0.34 22.56
C LEU A 414 6.17 0.85 21.29
N TRP A 415 5.44 1.26 20.25
CA TRP A 415 6.01 1.93 19.08
C TRP A 415 6.52 3.34 19.43
N MET A 416 5.81 4.09 20.28
CA MET A 416 6.28 5.39 20.77
C MET A 416 7.62 5.25 21.51
N VAL A 417 7.75 4.22 22.35
CA VAL A 417 8.98 3.87 23.07
C VAL A 417 10.11 3.47 22.12
N ARG A 418 9.85 2.62 21.11
CA ARG A 418 10.84 2.20 20.10
C ARG A 418 11.34 3.37 19.25
N ILE A 419 10.43 4.23 18.77
CA ILE A 419 10.75 5.37 17.92
C ILE A 419 11.50 6.44 18.71
N GLY A 420 11.05 6.74 19.94
CA GLY A 420 11.75 7.65 20.86
C GLY A 420 13.15 7.14 21.23
N GLY A 421 13.25 5.89 21.67
CA GLY A 421 14.52 5.24 22.09
C GLY A 421 15.54 5.09 20.96
N GLY A 422 15.08 4.94 19.70
CA GLY A 422 15.97 4.86 18.53
C GLY A 422 16.73 6.16 18.24
N VAL A 423 16.20 7.32 18.64
CA VAL A 423 16.87 8.64 18.52
C VAL A 423 17.47 9.08 19.85
N PHE A 424 16.81 8.75 20.96
CA PHE A 424 17.16 9.20 22.31
C PHE A 424 17.43 8.00 23.24
N PRO A 425 18.67 7.51 23.36
CA PRO A 425 19.01 6.24 24.05
C PRO A 425 18.75 6.19 25.58
N HIS A 426 18.23 7.27 26.17
CA HIS A 426 17.82 7.30 27.57
C HIS A 426 16.47 6.61 27.81
N ILE A 427 15.69 6.37 26.74
CA ILE A 427 14.47 5.55 26.78
C ILE A 427 14.79 4.18 26.21
N LYS A 428 14.50 3.13 26.97
CA LYS A 428 14.78 1.74 26.59
C LYS A 428 13.51 0.90 26.70
N GLU A 429 13.22 0.13 25.66
CA GLU A 429 12.05 -0.75 25.63
C GLU A 429 11.96 -1.73 26.82
N PRO A 430 13.05 -2.40 27.25
CA PRO A 430 13.00 -3.31 28.40
C PRO A 430 12.54 -2.67 29.72
N ASP A 431 12.70 -1.35 29.91
CA ASP A 431 12.32 -0.68 31.15
C ASP A 431 10.79 -0.62 31.34
N TYR A 432 10.02 -0.84 30.27
CA TYR A 432 8.54 -0.88 30.25
C TYR A 432 7.97 -2.30 30.27
N LEU A 433 8.82 -3.32 30.13
CA LEU A 433 8.43 -4.73 30.07
C LEU A 433 8.85 -5.45 31.36
N ARG A 434 7.96 -6.26 31.92
CA ARG A 434 8.29 -7.14 33.05
C ARG A 434 8.46 -8.56 32.54
N ASP A 435 9.65 -9.12 32.68
CA ASP A 435 9.98 -10.47 32.21
C ASP A 435 9.61 -10.68 30.72
N GLY A 436 9.80 -9.63 29.92
CA GLY A 436 9.43 -9.57 28.50
C GLY A 436 7.94 -9.31 28.21
N GLN A 437 7.08 -9.27 29.22
CA GLN A 437 5.64 -9.03 29.07
C GLN A 437 5.27 -7.55 29.24
N TYR A 438 4.44 -7.04 28.34
CA TYR A 438 3.81 -5.73 28.47
C TYR A 438 2.59 -5.84 29.40
N ARG A 439 2.58 -5.08 30.49
CA ARG A 439 1.56 -5.15 31.55
C ARG A 439 1.17 -3.77 32.05
N ILE A 440 -0.07 -3.67 32.53
CA ILE A 440 -0.74 -2.46 33.03
C ILE A 440 -1.30 -2.67 34.45
N ASP A 441 -1.28 -3.92 34.90
CA ASP A 441 -1.70 -4.38 36.23
C ASP A 441 -0.75 -3.90 37.35
N SER A 442 -1.01 -4.33 38.59
CA SER A 442 -0.14 -4.04 39.74
C SER A 442 1.25 -4.66 39.66
N GLN A 443 1.49 -5.54 38.69
CA GLN A 443 2.78 -6.14 38.41
C GLN A 443 3.56 -5.38 37.32
N ALA A 444 2.96 -4.42 36.61
CA ALA A 444 3.63 -3.57 35.64
C ALA A 444 4.89 -2.87 36.20
N THR A 445 5.84 -2.51 35.32
CA THR A 445 7.08 -1.87 35.78
C THR A 445 6.82 -0.49 36.40
N PRO A 446 7.62 -0.05 37.39
CA PRO A 446 7.49 1.30 37.94
C PRO A 446 7.68 2.40 36.88
N THR A 447 8.42 2.13 35.80
CA THR A 447 8.56 3.04 34.65
C THR A 447 7.23 3.19 33.91
N MET A 448 6.57 2.07 33.59
CA MET A 448 5.26 2.07 32.93
C MET A 448 4.19 2.77 33.78
N LEU A 449 4.09 2.47 35.07
CA LEU A 449 3.13 3.10 35.99
C LEU A 449 3.40 4.59 36.32
N ASN A 450 4.50 5.15 35.82
CA ASN A 450 4.87 6.56 36.02
C ASN A 450 5.09 7.36 34.72
N CYS A 451 5.03 6.73 33.55
CA CYS A 451 5.12 7.42 32.26
C CYS A 451 3.93 8.39 32.07
N LEU A 452 4.09 9.37 31.19
CA LEU A 452 3.02 10.34 30.93
C LEU A 452 1.79 9.66 30.31
N MET A 453 1.97 8.80 29.30
CA MET A 453 0.86 8.14 28.60
C MET A 453 -0.06 7.38 29.57
N TYR A 454 0.48 6.50 30.43
CA TYR A 454 -0.31 5.79 31.46
C TYR A 454 -1.08 6.77 32.35
N LYS A 455 -0.42 7.86 32.78
CA LYS A 455 -1.05 8.87 33.64
C LYS A 455 -2.17 9.63 32.94
N LEU A 456 -2.04 9.96 31.65
CA LEU A 456 -3.08 10.66 30.91
C LEU A 456 -4.26 9.73 30.63
N SER A 457 -4.02 8.54 30.07
CA SER A 457 -5.08 7.58 29.72
C SER A 457 -5.90 7.13 30.93
N TYR A 458 -5.24 6.79 32.06
CA TYR A 458 -5.92 6.25 33.25
C TYR A 458 -6.26 7.30 34.32
N TYR A 459 -6.13 8.60 34.05
CA TYR A 459 -6.50 9.64 35.02
C TYR A 459 -7.97 9.50 35.43
N ARG A 460 -8.24 9.37 36.74
CA ARG A 460 -9.60 9.18 37.31
C ARG A 460 -10.38 7.95 36.80
N PHE A 461 -9.72 6.99 36.13
CA PHE A 461 -10.39 5.81 35.55
C PHE A 461 -11.03 4.87 36.59
N VAL A 462 -10.65 4.97 37.87
CA VAL A 462 -11.31 4.22 38.96
C VAL A 462 -12.71 4.76 39.28
N GLU A 463 -13.01 6.01 38.89
CA GLU A 463 -14.29 6.67 39.18
C GLU A 463 -15.44 6.18 38.28
N THR A 464 -15.17 5.41 37.21
CA THR A 464 -16.20 4.83 36.34
C THR A 464 -16.86 3.60 36.98
N ASP A 465 -16.09 2.54 37.17
CA ASP A 465 -16.58 1.21 37.60
C ASP A 465 -16.15 0.87 39.06
N GLY A 466 -15.57 1.81 39.80
CA GLY A 466 -15.06 1.64 41.17
C GLY A 466 -13.79 0.77 41.30
N LYS A 467 -13.54 -0.11 40.33
CA LYS A 467 -12.36 -0.99 40.27
C LYS A 467 -11.27 -0.47 39.33
N GLY A 468 -11.66 0.21 38.23
CA GLY A 468 -10.77 0.61 37.15
C GLY A 468 -10.31 -0.59 36.32
N PHE A 469 -11.26 -1.29 35.69
CA PHE A 469 -10.99 -2.46 34.86
C PHE A 469 -10.92 -2.09 33.38
N ASP A 470 -9.79 -2.35 32.73
CA ASP A 470 -9.59 -2.05 31.31
C ASP A 470 -10.15 -3.20 30.46
N ARG A 471 -11.21 -2.91 29.66
CA ARG A 471 -11.88 -3.92 28.82
C ARG A 471 -11.05 -4.38 27.62
N VAL A 472 -10.08 -3.58 27.16
CA VAL A 472 -9.19 -3.94 26.04
C VAL A 472 -8.13 -4.95 26.49
N ARG A 473 -7.62 -4.81 27.72
CA ARG A 473 -6.57 -5.70 28.27
C ARG A 473 -7.09 -6.80 29.19
N GLY A 474 -8.36 -6.73 29.59
CA GLY A 474 -8.94 -7.68 30.55
C GLY A 474 -8.26 -7.64 31.93
N THR A 475 -7.72 -6.50 32.35
CA THR A 475 -6.94 -6.35 33.59
C THR A 475 -7.38 -5.15 34.43
N GLU A 476 -7.23 -5.26 35.75
CA GLU A 476 -7.42 -4.16 36.69
C GLU A 476 -6.14 -3.30 36.77
N ILE A 477 -6.28 -1.97 36.73
CA ILE A 477 -5.11 -1.08 36.67
C ILE A 477 -4.24 -1.14 37.93
N GLY A 478 -2.92 -1.15 37.75
CA GLY A 478 -1.98 -1.25 38.88
C GLY A 478 -1.97 -0.03 39.80
N LYS A 479 -2.08 1.18 39.21
CA LYS A 479 -1.99 2.44 39.94
C LYS A 479 -3.30 3.22 39.90
N LYS A 480 -4.18 2.89 40.84
CA LYS A 480 -5.55 3.39 40.98
C LYS A 480 -5.70 4.89 41.22
N HIS A 481 -4.89 5.47 42.10
CA HIS A 481 -5.02 6.88 42.50
C HIS A 481 -3.71 7.65 42.33
N PHE A 482 -3.75 8.70 41.53
CA PHE A 482 -2.66 9.65 41.34
C PHE A 482 -3.23 11.02 40.90
N LYS A 483 -2.41 12.07 40.98
CA LYS A 483 -2.79 13.44 40.59
C LYS A 483 -1.83 13.98 39.53
N LEU A 484 -2.37 14.69 38.54
CA LEU A 484 -1.58 15.42 37.54
C LEU A 484 -1.13 16.76 38.12
N THR A 485 0.18 17.01 38.06
CA THR A 485 0.85 18.20 38.62
C THR A 485 1.20 19.25 37.57
N HIS A 486 1.48 18.80 36.34
CA HIS A 486 1.87 19.65 35.20
C HIS A 486 0.82 19.71 34.08
N PHE A 487 -0.20 18.85 34.13
CA PHE A 487 -1.30 18.78 33.17
C PHE A 487 -2.65 18.97 33.88
N GLU A 488 -3.65 19.42 33.13
CA GLU A 488 -5.05 19.56 33.53
C GLU A 488 -5.94 18.82 32.54
N GLU A 489 -6.90 18.03 33.01
CA GLU A 489 -7.96 17.50 32.15
C GLU A 489 -8.92 18.64 31.81
N VAL A 490 -9.14 18.90 30.52
CA VAL A 490 -10.05 19.96 30.06
C VAL A 490 -11.27 19.42 29.32
N PHE A 491 -11.15 18.25 28.68
CA PHE A 491 -12.24 17.58 28.01
C PHE A 491 -12.00 16.06 27.95
N THR A 492 -13.04 15.28 28.15
CA THR A 492 -13.08 13.83 27.94
C THR A 492 -14.44 13.51 27.32
N THR A 493 -14.46 12.76 26.22
CA THR A 493 -15.69 12.45 25.46
C THR A 493 -16.67 11.58 26.24
N HIS A 494 -17.91 11.49 25.76
CA HIS A 494 -18.98 10.73 26.43
C HIS A 494 -18.57 9.29 26.82
N HIS A 495 -17.90 8.56 25.92
CA HIS A 495 -17.47 7.18 26.15
C HIS A 495 -15.97 7.07 26.53
N TRP A 496 -15.35 8.20 26.90
CA TRP A 496 -13.94 8.33 27.30
C TRP A 496 -12.93 7.90 26.22
N MET A 497 -13.35 7.80 24.96
CA MET A 497 -12.50 7.40 23.84
C MET A 497 -11.39 8.41 23.54
N VAL A 498 -11.68 9.71 23.66
CA VAL A 498 -10.69 10.78 23.44
C VAL A 498 -10.63 11.68 24.66
N ARG A 499 -9.40 11.97 25.10
CA ARG A 499 -9.11 12.80 26.28
C ARG A 499 -8.16 13.92 25.90
N ILE A 500 -8.49 15.13 26.30
CA ILE A 500 -7.74 16.35 26.00
C ILE A 500 -7.25 16.96 27.31
N PHE A 501 -5.94 17.16 27.38
CA PHE A 501 -5.25 17.73 28.53
C PHE A 501 -4.58 19.04 28.16
N LYS A 502 -4.72 20.07 29.00
CA LYS A 502 -4.02 21.35 28.86
C LYS A 502 -2.74 21.35 29.68
N LEU A 503 -1.67 21.92 29.13
CA LEU A 503 -0.44 22.15 29.89
C LEU A 503 -0.65 23.27 30.92
N LYS A 504 -0.22 23.03 32.15
CA LYS A 504 -0.20 24.07 33.18
C LYS A 504 0.99 24.99 32.96
N PRO A 505 0.83 26.32 33.13
CA PRO A 505 1.94 27.26 33.05
C PRO A 505 2.99 26.97 34.13
N PRO A 506 4.25 27.41 33.94
CA PRO A 506 5.28 27.32 34.98
C PRO A 506 4.80 27.98 36.27
N LYS A 507 5.14 27.37 37.42
CA LYS A 507 4.70 27.88 38.73
C LYS A 507 5.30 29.27 38.98
N ASN A 508 4.45 30.29 39.11
CA ASN A 508 4.81 31.70 39.39
C ASN A 508 5.75 31.92 40.59
N ARG A 509 5.98 30.92 41.44
CA ARG A 509 6.99 30.95 42.49
C ARG A 509 7.68 29.60 42.64
N ILE A 510 8.99 29.55 42.36
CA ILE A 510 9.82 28.40 42.74
C ILE A 510 9.82 28.33 44.27
N ARG A 511 9.15 27.31 44.82
CA ARG A 511 9.08 27.09 46.27
C ARG A 511 10.41 26.50 46.72
N GLY A 512 11.41 27.37 46.90
CA GLY A 512 12.72 27.00 47.44
C GLY A 512 12.55 26.17 48.71
N LYS A 513 13.30 25.08 48.83
CA LYS A 513 13.31 24.23 50.03
C LYS A 513 14.00 24.98 51.17
N THR A 514 13.33 25.96 51.78
CA THR A 514 13.72 26.45 53.10
C THR A 514 13.73 25.25 54.04
N LYS A 515 14.91 24.90 54.57
CA LYS A 515 15.04 23.92 55.65
C LYS A 515 14.13 24.38 56.78
N LYS A 516 12.99 23.72 56.98
CA LYS A 516 12.21 23.83 58.22
C LYS A 516 13.11 23.32 59.34
N SER A 517 13.74 24.23 60.08
CA SER A 517 14.31 23.90 61.38
C SER A 517 13.20 23.31 62.24
N LYS A 518 13.37 22.08 62.72
CA LYS A 518 12.41 21.45 63.64
C LYS A 518 12.46 22.19 64.98
N SER A 519 11.61 23.20 65.15
CA SER A 519 11.27 23.73 66.47
C SER A 519 10.43 22.67 67.19
N LYS A 520 11.11 21.76 67.90
CA LYS A 520 10.44 20.92 68.90
C LYS A 520 9.89 21.83 69.98
N ALA A 521 8.57 21.91 70.12
CA ALA A 521 7.98 22.36 71.36
C ALA A 521 8.18 21.26 72.41
N SER A 522 8.96 21.55 73.45
CA SER A 522 8.99 20.78 74.68
C SER A 522 8.66 21.73 75.83
N SER A 523 7.65 21.36 76.60
CA SER A 523 7.18 22.15 77.73
C SER A 523 8.17 22.15 78.91
N THR A 524 7.90 23.10 79.81
CA THR A 524 8.20 23.08 81.25
C THR A 524 9.51 23.73 81.77
N THR A 525 9.24 24.61 82.73
CA THR A 525 10.06 25.05 83.88
C THR A 525 11.26 25.99 83.70
N SER A 526 11.13 27.12 84.39
CA SER A 526 12.11 28.19 84.52
C SER A 526 13.28 27.85 85.44
N SER A 527 14.49 28.29 85.08
CA SER A 527 15.44 28.81 86.08
C SER A 527 16.14 30.05 85.53
N LYS A 528 16.21 31.12 86.33
CA LYS A 528 17.01 32.31 86.01
C LYS A 528 18.46 32.05 86.38
N ARG A 529 19.42 32.30 85.47
CA ARG A 529 20.77 32.69 85.88
C ARG A 529 21.41 33.67 84.89
N SER A 530 22.08 34.65 85.48
CA SER A 530 22.77 35.81 84.93
C SER A 530 23.49 35.60 83.59
N GLY A 531 23.33 36.57 82.68
CA GLY A 531 24.14 36.66 81.47
C GLY A 531 25.54 37.22 81.73
N LYS A 532 26.45 36.90 80.80
CA LYS A 532 27.65 37.67 80.44
C LYS A 532 27.88 37.47 78.95
N SER A 533 27.78 38.53 78.16
CA SER A 533 28.33 38.54 76.81
C SER A 533 29.84 38.84 76.88
N PRO A 534 30.65 38.19 76.05
CA PRO A 534 31.90 38.75 75.57
C PRO A 534 31.66 39.33 74.17
N TRP A 535 32.13 40.56 73.96
CA TRP A 535 32.15 41.32 72.68
C TRP A 535 30.83 41.98 72.24
N GLN A 536 30.74 43.27 72.60
CA GLN A 536 29.99 44.41 72.00
C GLN A 536 28.50 44.22 71.73
#